data_AF-A0A1C7ICP4-F1
#
_entry.id   AF-A0A1C7ICP4-F1
#
_cell.length_a   1.000
_cell.length_b   1.000
_cell.length_c   1.000
_cell.angle_alpha   90.00
_cell.angle_beta   90.00
_cell.angle_gamma   90.00
#
_symmetry.space_group_name_H-M   'P 1'
#
loop_
_entity.id
_entity.type
_entity.pdbx_description
1 polymer ?
#
loop_
_entity_poly.entity_id
_entity_poly.type
_entity_poly.pdbx_seq_one_letter_code
_entity_poly.pdbx_strand_id
1 'polypeptide(L)' 'MTRNERIHALGYCRSCLNETYGLKLKQEDVLVYEFLGQCMKCGNTRHIVHRVKKYKIWKLMSSRKLGNEC' A
#
# COMPACT_ATOMS: atom_id res chain seq x y z
N MET A 1 -3.78 -15.54 -0.40
CA MET A 1 -3.43 -14.15 -0.77
C MET A 1 -2.52 -13.56 0.30
N THR A 2 -1.33 -13.14 -0.08
CA THR A 2 -0.41 -12.40 0.78
C THR A 2 -0.89 -10.94 0.94
N ARG A 3 -0.47 -10.30 2.04
CA ARG A 3 -0.76 -8.87 2.28
C ARG A 3 -0.26 -7.94 1.16
N ASN A 4 0.83 -8.32 0.48
CA ASN A 4 1.35 -7.57 -0.66
C ASN A 4 0.47 -7.68 -1.90
N GLU A 5 -0.07 -8.86 -2.18
CA GLU A 5 -1.02 -9.05 -3.29
C GLU A 5 -2.31 -8.24 -3.05
N ARG A 6 -2.76 -8.14 -1.80
CA ARG A 6 -3.87 -7.23 -1.43
C ARG A 6 -3.53 -5.77 -1.73
N ILE A 7 -2.35 -5.30 -1.29
CA ILE A 7 -1.91 -3.92 -1.54
C ILE A 7 -1.86 -3.61 -3.03
N HIS A 8 -1.35 -4.56 -3.83
CA HIS A 8 -1.32 -4.45 -5.28
C HIS A 8 -2.73 -4.31 -5.87
N ALA A 9 -3.69 -5.13 -5.41
CA ALA A 9 -5.06 -5.12 -5.91
C ALA A 9 -5.84 -3.84 -5.55
N LEU A 10 -5.48 -3.14 -4.48
CA LEU A 10 -6.19 -1.93 -4.05
C LEU A 10 -5.99 -0.74 -5.00
N GLY A 11 -4.87 -0.66 -5.72
CA GLY A 11 -4.57 0.49 -6.58
C GLY A 11 -4.49 1.81 -5.80
N TYR A 12 -4.03 1.76 -4.54
CA TYR A 12 -3.95 2.94 -3.67
C TYR A 12 -2.56 3.59 -3.73
N CYS A 13 -2.53 4.90 -3.57
CA CYS A 13 -1.28 5.61 -3.31
C CYS A 13 -0.80 5.36 -1.87
N ARG A 14 0.50 5.60 -1.63
CA ARG A 14 1.13 5.40 -0.32
C ARG A 14 0.39 6.11 0.83
N SER A 15 -0.03 7.36 0.63
CA SER A 15 -0.72 8.13 1.67
C SER A 15 -2.05 7.51 2.05
N CYS A 16 -2.85 7.09 1.06
CA CYS A 16 -4.13 6.42 1.29
C CYS A 16 -3.94 5.06 1.96
N LEU A 17 -2.89 4.31 1.63
CA LEU A 17 -2.55 3.07 2.32
C LEU A 17 -2.22 3.31 3.79
N ASN A 18 -1.39 4.32 4.07
CA ASN A 18 -1.04 4.70 5.43
C ASN A 18 -2.26 5.14 6.24
N GLU A 19 -3.14 5.96 5.67
CA GLU A 19 -4.35 6.44 6.33
C GLU A 19 -5.37 5.32 6.57
N THR A 20 -5.68 4.53 5.53
CA THR A 20 -6.70 3.48 5.58
C THR A 20 -6.31 2.37 6.57
N TYR A 21 -5.06 1.93 6.49
CA TYR A 21 -4.57 0.79 7.26
C TYR A 21 -3.74 1.21 8.49
N GLY A 22 -3.61 2.50 8.78
CA GLY A 22 -2.75 2.98 9.88
C GLY A 22 -1.28 2.61 9.70
N LEU A 23 -0.82 2.46 8.46
CA LEU A 23 0.56 2.10 8.15
C LEU A 23 1.47 3.32 8.23
N LYS A 24 2.76 3.08 8.47
CA LYS A 24 3.82 4.11 8.45
C LYS A 24 4.84 3.81 7.35
N LEU A 25 4.35 3.61 6.12
CA LEU A 25 5.18 3.34 4.95
C LEU A 25 5.81 4.66 4.45
N LYS A 26 7.13 4.66 4.34
CA LYS A 26 7.93 5.67 3.64
C LYS A 26 8.07 5.28 2.17
N GLN A 27 8.54 6.20 1.34
CA GLN A 27 8.78 5.95 -0.08
C GLN A 27 9.82 4.83 -0.30
N GLU A 28 10.87 4.78 0.52
CA GLU A 28 11.89 3.73 0.49
C GLU A 28 11.36 2.32 0.80
N ASP A 29 10.23 2.21 1.52
CA ASP A 29 9.68 0.94 1.98
C ASP A 29 8.83 0.26 0.91
N VAL A 30 8.36 1.03 -0.07
CA VAL A 30 7.42 0.59 -1.10
C VAL A 30 8.07 0.59 -2.47
N LEU A 31 7.57 -0.27 -3.34
CA LEU A 31 7.77 -0.20 -4.77
C LEU A 31 6.48 0.39 -5.35
N VAL A 32 6.64 1.48 -6.09
CA VAL A 32 5.56 2.13 -6.82
C VAL A 32 5.72 1.84 -8.31
N TYR A 33 4.63 1.98 -9.07
CA TYR A 33 4.74 2.00 -10.52
C TYR A 33 5.58 3.21 -10.99
N GLU A 34 6.33 3.01 -12.07
CA GLU A 34 7.09 4.07 -12.73
C GLU A 34 6.17 5.17 -13.26
N PHE A 35 5.01 4.78 -13.77
CA PHE A 35 3.98 5.71 -14.23
C PHE A 35 3.06 6.15 -13.11
N LEU A 36 2.66 7.41 -13.15
CA LEU A 36 1.60 7.93 -12.30
C LEU A 36 0.27 7.27 -12.69
N GLY A 37 -0.44 6.77 -11.69
CA GLY A 37 -1.78 6.20 -11.84
C GLY A 37 -2.80 6.97 -11.01
N GLN A 38 -4.08 6.80 -11.30
CA GLN A 38 -5.13 7.36 -10.47
C GLN A 38 -5.31 6.50 -9.21
N CYS A 39 -5.24 7.13 -8.03
CA CYS A 39 -5.49 6.44 -6.78
C CYS A 39 -6.98 6.12 -6.64
N MET A 40 -7.34 4.85 -6.51
CA MET A 40 -8.74 4.41 -6.38
C MET A 40 -9.43 4.95 -5.12
N LYS A 41 -8.67 5.39 -4.10
CA LYS A 41 -9.23 5.93 -2.86
C LYS A 41 -9.48 7.44 -2.90
N CYS A 42 -8.52 8.22 -3.42
CA CYS A 42 -8.58 9.68 -3.37
C CYS A 42 -8.77 10.35 -4.74
N GLY A 43 -8.85 9.57 -5.82
CA GLY A 43 -9.05 10.07 -7.18
C GLY A 43 -7.87 10.84 -7.78
N ASN A 44 -6.79 11.08 -7.01
CA ASN A 44 -5.65 11.86 -7.47
C ASN A 44 -4.65 11.02 -8.27
N THR A 45 -4.08 11.61 -9.31
CA THR A 45 -2.98 11.04 -10.09
C THR A 45 -1.68 11.10 -9.30
N ARG A 46 -1.19 9.95 -8.83
CA ARG A 46 0.00 9.80 -7.98
C ARG A 46 0.70 8.46 -8.25
N HIS A 47 1.88 8.28 -7.66
CA HIS A 47 2.55 6.99 -7.64
C HIS A 47 1.71 5.95 -6.87
N ILE A 48 1.20 4.96 -7.59
CA ILE A 48 0.43 3.85 -7.03
C ILE A 48 1.41 2.81 -6.48
N VAL A 49 1.12 2.33 -5.27
CA VAL A 49 1.98 1.33 -4.63
C VAL A 49 1.70 -0.03 -5.25
N HIS A 50 2.74 -0.61 -5.85
CA HIS A 50 2.69 -1.97 -6.37
C HIS A 50 2.86 -3.00 -5.26
N ARG A 51 3.85 -2.83 -4.36
CA ARG A 51 4.11 -3.76 -3.25
C ARG A 51 5.01 -3.14 -2.19
N VAL A 52 5.00 -3.69 -0.98
CA VAL A 52 6.00 -3.37 0.06
C VAL A 52 7.23 -4.26 -0.14
N LYS A 53 8.43 -3.69 0.02
CA LYS A 53 9.68 -4.44 -0.10
C LYS A 53 9.78 -5.52 0.98
N LYS A 54 10.38 -6.67 0.65
CA LYS A 54 10.45 -7.85 1.54
C LYS A 54 10.96 -7.53 2.95
N TYR A 55 12.04 -6.74 3.06
CA TYR A 55 12.65 -6.37 4.35
C TYR A 55 11.82 -5.37 5.18
N LYS A 56 10.72 -4.83 4.63
CA LYS A 56 9.80 -3.93 5.33
C LYS A 56 8.40 -4.55 5.50
N ILE A 57 8.20 -5.82 5.13
CA ILE A 57 6.92 -6.52 5.27
C ILE A 57 6.41 -6.51 6.72
N TRP A 58 7.28 -6.48 7.74
CA TRP A 58 6.82 -6.36 9.13
C TRP A 58 5.89 -5.16 9.30
N LYS A 59 6.12 -4.04 8.59
CA LYS A 59 5.30 -2.83 8.73
C LYS A 59 3.84 -3.09 8.38
N LEU A 60 3.56 -4.11 7.56
CA LEU A 60 2.22 -4.59 7.26
C LEU A 60 1.60 -5.43 8.39
N MET A 61 2.43 -6.04 9.23
CA MET A 61 1.99 -6.79 10.42
C MET A 61 1.48 -5.86 11.53
N SER A 62 1.96 -4.62 11.58
CA SER A 62 1.48 -3.62 12.54
C SER A 62 0.03 -3.19 12.27
N SER A 63 -0.49 -3.40 11.05
CA SER A 63 -1.89 -3.09 10.75
C SER A 63 -2.77 -4.31 11.00
N ARG A 64 -3.60 -4.23 12.05
CA ARG A 64 -4.65 -5.23 12.32
C ARG A 64 -5.73 -5.25 11.21
N LYS A 65 -5.92 -4.15 10.48
CA LYS A 65 -6.95 -4.03 9.43
C LYS A 65 -6.63 -4.82 8.16
N LEU A 66 -5.36 -4.87 7.76
CA LEU A 66 -4.94 -5.53 6.51
C LEU A 66 -5.13 -7.07 6.55
N GLY A 67 -5.28 -7.66 7.74
CA GLY A 67 -5.48 -9.09 7.95
C GLY A 67 -6.90 -9.50 8.36
N ASN A 68 -7.83 -8.57 8.57
CA ASN A 68 -9.12 -8.86 9.20
C ASN A 68 -10.34 -8.69 8.29
N GLU A 69 -10.13 -8.32 7.02
CA GLU A 69 -11.16 -8.45 5.98
C GLU A 69 -11.08 -9.90 5.46
N CYS A 70 -11.80 -10.82 6.10
CA CYS A 70 -12.17 -12.12 5.53
C CYS A 70 -13.57 -11.98 4.93
#